data_AF-A0A4U1HGJ8-F1
#
_entry.id   AF-A0A4U1HGJ8-F1
#
_cell.length_a   1.000
_cell.length_b   1.000
_cell.length_c   1.000
_cell.angle_alpha   90.00
_cell.angle_beta   90.00
_cell.angle_gamma   90.00
#
_symmetry.space_group_name_H-M   'P 1'
#
loop_
_entity.id
_entity.type
_entity.pdbx_description
1 polymer ?
#
loop_
_entity_poly.entity_id
_entity_poly.type
_entity_poly.pdbx_seq_one_letter_code
_entity_poly.pdbx_strand_id
1 'polypeptide(L)'
;MRAWTILASCTTLTACSDSPSIGVLGAYFPDWLFCIVGGVLLVACVHVLLSRSGRGGWLAPPALVYPALTVLFSIALWAVGFNL
;
A
#
# COMPACT_ATOMS: atom_id res chain seq x y z
N MET A 1 2.89 -12.55 25.52
CA MET A 1 1.92 -11.55 25.02
C MET A 1 2.45 -10.10 25.04
N ARG A 2 3.21 -9.66 26.06
CA ARG A 2 3.78 -8.27 26.13
C ARG A 2 4.96 -7.99 25.18
N ALA A 3 5.75 -9.00 24.82
CA ALA A 3 6.87 -8.82 23.89
C ALA A 3 6.41 -8.46 22.46
N TRP A 4 5.23 -8.95 22.05
CA TRP A 4 4.69 -8.70 20.72
C TRP A 4 4.22 -7.26 20.54
N THR A 5 3.66 -6.66 21.60
CA THR A 5 3.34 -5.22 21.60
C THR A 5 4.59 -4.35 21.50
N ILE A 6 5.70 -4.73 22.15
CA ILE A 6 6.95 -3.95 22.10
C ILE A 6 7.62 -4.06 20.72
N LEU A 7 7.64 -5.27 20.14
CA LEU A 7 8.11 -5.47 18.76
C LEU A 7 7.26 -4.68 17.76
N ALA A 8 5.93 -4.71 17.90
CA ALA A 8 5.02 -3.94 17.05
C ALA A 8 5.28 -2.42 17.15
N SER A 9 5.51 -1.89 18.36
CA SER A 9 5.87 -0.48 18.56
C SER A 9 7.20 -0.12 17.91
N CYS A 10 8.23 -0.96 18.00
CA CYS A 10 9.54 -0.68 17.39
C CYS A 10 9.46 -0.62 15.85
N THR A 11 8.65 -1.45 15.21
CA THR A 11 8.46 -1.40 13.74
C THR A 11 7.80 -0.10 13.28
N THR A 12 7.02 0.57 14.13
CA THR A 12 6.45 1.88 13.79
C THR A 12 7.48 3.01 13.82
N LEU A 13 8.58 2.87 14.58
CA LEU A 13 9.63 3.89 14.63
C LEU A 13 10.50 3.89 13.37
N THR A 14 10.64 2.77 12.67
CA THR A 14 11.36 2.75 11.37
C THR A 14 10.57 3.47 10.26
N ALA A 15 9.28 3.74 10.46
CA ALA A 15 8.48 4.59 9.57
C ALA A 15 8.79 6.10 9.73
N CYS A 16 9.60 6.50 10.70
CA CYS A 16 10.13 7.86 10.83
C CYS A 16 11.35 8.13 9.94
N SER A 17 11.49 7.43 8.81
CA SER A 17 12.47 7.81 7.79
C SER A 17 11.90 8.92 6.92
N ASP A 18 12.69 9.95 6.61
CA ASP A 18 12.33 11.04 5.69
C ASP A 18 11.69 10.48 4.42
N SER A 19 10.38 10.69 4.27
CA SER A 19 9.66 10.37 3.05
C SER A 19 9.98 11.45 2.02
N PRO A 20 10.64 11.11 0.88
CA PRO A 20 10.98 12.08 -0.14
C PRO A 20 9.73 12.84 -0.61
N SER A 21 9.66 14.13 -0.26
CA SER A 21 8.55 14.98 -0.65
C SER A 21 8.74 15.50 -2.08
N ILE A 22 7.71 15.32 -2.90
CA ILE A 22 7.67 15.74 -4.30
C ILE A 22 6.87 17.05 -4.36
N GLY A 23 7.51 18.09 -4.86
CA GLY A 23 6.86 19.38 -5.07
C GLY A 23 5.95 19.34 -6.31
N VAL A 24 4.66 19.61 -6.12
CA VAL A 24 3.67 19.77 -7.20
C VAL A 24 3.01 21.13 -7.06
N LEU A 25 3.18 22.00 -8.07
CA LEU A 25 2.54 23.33 -8.13
C LEU A 25 2.78 24.21 -6.88
N GLY A 26 3.94 24.05 -6.21
CA GLY A 26 4.28 24.79 -5.00
C GLY A 26 3.81 24.16 -3.67
N ALA A 27 3.12 23.01 -3.72
CA ALA A 27 2.79 22.21 -2.55
C ALA A 27 3.66 20.94 -2.49
N TYR A 28 4.14 20.58 -1.31
CA TYR A 28 4.94 19.37 -1.11
C TYR A 28 4.02 18.21 -0.73
N PHE A 29 3.92 17.22 -1.62
CA PHE A 29 3.19 15.98 -1.36
C PHE A 29 4.19 14.85 -1.14
N PRO A 30 3.96 13.99 -0.14
CA PRO A 30 4.90 12.93 0.13
C PRO A 30 4.70 11.75 -0.85
N ASP A 31 5.78 11.04 -1.16
CA ASP A 31 5.86 9.96 -2.16
C ASP A 31 4.88 8.80 -1.91
N TRP A 32 4.67 8.42 -0.65
CA TRP A 32 3.72 7.37 -0.26
C TRP A 32 2.29 7.65 -0.71
N LEU A 33 1.90 8.93 -0.84
CA LEU A 33 0.57 9.32 -1.32
C LEU A 33 0.38 8.91 -2.79
N PHE A 34 1.39 9.14 -3.63
CA PHE A 34 1.39 8.68 -5.02
C PHE A 34 1.45 7.15 -5.12
N CYS A 35 2.21 6.50 -4.25
CA CYS A 35 2.30 5.04 -4.19
C CYS A 35 0.95 4.40 -3.81
N ILE A 36 0.21 5.00 -2.88
CA ILE A 36 -1.16 4.56 -2.53
C ILE A 36 -2.10 4.72 -3.71
N VAL A 37 -2.06 5.85 -4.42
CA VAL A 37 -2.90 6.05 -5.62
C VAL A 37 -2.60 5.00 -6.68
N GLY A 38 -1.32 4.73 -6.95
CA GLY A 38 -0.89 3.67 -7.86
C GLY A 38 -1.32 2.27 -7.39
N GLY A 39 -1.18 1.99 -6.09
CA GLY A 39 -1.59 0.74 -5.48
C GLY A 39 -3.10 0.48 -5.61
N VAL A 40 -3.92 1.51 -5.36
CA VAL A 40 -5.39 1.44 -5.54
C VAL A 40 -5.76 1.19 -7.00
N LEU A 41 -5.10 1.85 -7.95
CA LEU A 41 -5.32 1.63 -9.38
C LEU A 41 -4.99 0.18 -9.79
N LEU A 42 -3.86 -0.37 -9.31
CA LEU A 42 -3.50 -1.77 -9.54
C LEU A 42 -4.53 -2.73 -8.95
N VAL A 43 -4.97 -2.49 -7.71
CA VAL A 43 -6.02 -3.30 -7.06
C VAL A 43 -7.33 -3.24 -7.84
N ALA A 44 -7.73 -2.07 -8.31
CA ALA A 44 -8.92 -1.91 -9.14
C ALA A 44 -8.78 -2.69 -10.46
N CYS A 45 -7.63 -2.63 -11.13
CA CYS A 45 -7.35 -3.42 -12.33
C CYS A 45 -7.45 -4.92 -12.06
N VAL A 46 -6.80 -5.41 -11.00
CA VAL A 46 -6.85 -6.82 -10.59
C VAL A 46 -8.30 -7.22 -10.28
N HIS A 47 -9.03 -6.39 -9.56
CA HIS A 47 -10.43 -6.63 -9.22
C HIS A 47 -11.32 -6.75 -10.46
N VAL A 48 -11.14 -5.87 -11.44
CA VAL A 48 -11.89 -5.91 -12.71
C VAL A 48 -11.54 -7.16 -13.51
N LEU A 49 -10.25 -7.53 -13.61
CA LEU A 49 -9.82 -8.76 -14.28
C LEU A 49 -10.43 -10.00 -13.61
N LEU A 50 -10.44 -10.04 -12.29
CA LEU A 50 -10.93 -11.18 -11.53
C LEU A 50 -12.47 -11.29 -11.57
N SER A 51 -13.15 -10.14 -11.55
CA SER A 51 -14.60 -10.06 -11.74
C SER A 51 -15.00 -10.54 -13.13
N ARG A 52 -14.23 -10.22 -14.16
CA ARG A 52 -14.42 -10.77 -15.52
C ARG A 52 -14.15 -12.26 -15.63
N SER A 53 -13.31 -12.79 -14.75
CA SER A 53 -12.94 -14.22 -14.74
C SER A 53 -13.96 -15.12 -14.05
N GLY A 54 -15.07 -14.58 -13.53
CA GLY A 54 -16.12 -15.35 -12.83
C GLY A 54 -15.68 -15.94 -11.48
N ARG A 55 -14.53 -15.53 -10.95
CA ARG A 55 -13.91 -16.06 -9.72
C ARG A 55 -14.23 -15.21 -8.49
N GLY A 56 -15.39 -14.55 -8.49
CA GLY A 56 -15.83 -13.63 -7.44
C GLY A 56 -15.93 -14.24 -6.03
N GLY A 57 -15.97 -15.59 -5.92
CA GLY A 57 -16.07 -16.30 -4.64
C GLY A 57 -14.77 -16.45 -3.86
N TRP A 58 -13.60 -16.17 -4.43
CA TRP A 58 -12.31 -16.43 -3.76
C TRP A 58 -11.84 -15.29 -2.84
N LEU A 59 -12.49 -14.11 -2.90
CA LEU A 59 -12.05 -12.89 -2.20
C LEU A 59 -12.84 -12.61 -0.92
N ALA A 60 -13.46 -13.61 -0.29
CA ALA A 60 -14.15 -13.43 0.98
C ALA A 60 -13.20 -13.61 2.18
N PRO A 61 -13.11 -12.65 3.13
CA PRO A 61 -13.83 -11.38 3.23
C PRO A 61 -13.17 -10.23 2.42
N PRO A 62 -13.92 -9.58 1.51
CA PRO A 62 -13.35 -8.56 0.61
C PRO A 62 -12.80 -7.35 1.37
N ALA A 63 -13.44 -7.02 2.50
CA ALA A 63 -13.05 -5.91 3.35
C ALA A 63 -11.61 -6.01 3.89
N LEU A 64 -11.02 -7.20 3.97
CA LEU A 64 -9.63 -7.38 4.41
C LEU A 64 -8.67 -7.53 3.22
N VAL A 65 -9.09 -8.26 2.19
CA VAL A 65 -8.23 -8.61 1.06
C VAL A 65 -7.89 -7.38 0.22
N TYR A 66 -8.86 -6.51 -0.06
CA TYR A 66 -8.61 -5.29 -0.82
C TYR A 66 -7.62 -4.34 -0.14
N PRO A 67 -7.79 -3.93 1.14
CA PRO A 67 -6.80 -3.05 1.77
C PRO A 67 -5.43 -3.71 1.93
N ALA A 68 -5.37 -5.02 2.20
CA ALA A 68 -4.09 -5.74 2.27
C ALA A 68 -3.36 -5.74 0.93
N LEU A 69 -4.06 -6.00 -0.19
CA LEU A 69 -3.48 -5.88 -1.52
C LEU A 69 -3.06 -4.45 -1.85
N THR A 70 -3.89 -3.46 -1.49
CA THR A 70 -3.56 -2.04 -1.72
C THR A 70 -2.27 -1.67 -1.01
N VAL A 71 -2.12 -2.05 0.26
CA VAL A 71 -0.89 -1.82 1.03
C VAL A 71 0.29 -2.56 0.40
N LEU A 72 0.12 -3.83 0.01
CA LEU A 72 1.17 -4.61 -0.64
C LEU A 72 1.66 -3.95 -1.94
N PHE A 73 0.74 -3.53 -2.82
CA PHE A 73 1.09 -2.85 -4.06
C PHE A 73 1.68 -1.46 -3.83
N SER A 74 1.18 -0.72 -2.84
CA SER A 74 1.73 0.58 -2.47
C SER A 74 3.18 0.45 -2.02
N ILE A 75 3.48 -0.53 -1.16
CA ILE A 75 4.84 -0.82 -0.69
C ILE A 75 5.73 -1.32 -1.85
N ALA A 76 5.20 -2.16 -2.74
CA ALA A 76 5.96 -2.66 -3.89
C ALA A 76 6.31 -1.54 -4.88
N LEU A 77 5.36 -0.66 -5.21
CA LEU A 77 5.60 0.51 -6.06
C LEU A 77 6.60 1.47 -5.42
N TRP A 78 6.49 1.66 -4.11
CA TRP A 78 7.44 2.49 -3.37
C TRP A 78 8.86 1.90 -3.40
N ALA A 79 9.02 0.61 -3.12
CA ALA A 79 10.30 -0.07 -3.16
C ALA A 79 10.94 -0.01 -4.56
N VAL A 80 10.17 -0.20 -5.62
CA VAL A 80 10.68 -0.14 -7.00
C VAL A 80 10.98 1.28 -7.45
N GLY A 81 10.18 2.27 -7.05
CA GLY A 81 10.30 3.65 -7.52
C GLY A 81 11.27 4.53 -6.73
N PHE A 82 11.48 4.23 -5.44
CA PHE A 82 12.26 5.07 -4.52
C PHE A 82 13.40 4.33 -3.80
N ASN A 83 13.42 2.99 -3.82
CA ASN A 83 14.37 2.19 -3.05
C ASN A 83 15.27 1.26 -3.91
N LEU A 84 15.08 1.23 -5.24
CA LEU A 84 15.88 0.45 -6.20
C LEU A 84 16.91 1.34 -6.90
#